data_AF-A0A7S3D0M3-F1
#
_entry.id   AF-A0A7S3D0M3-F1
#
_cell.length_a   1.000
_cell.length_b   1.000
_cell.length_c   1.000
_cell.angle_alpha   90.00
_cell.angle_beta   90.00
_cell.angle_gamma   90.00
#
_symmetry.space_group_name_H-M   'P 1'
#
loop_
_entity.id
_entity.type
_entity.pdbx_description
1 polymer ?
#
loop_
_entity_poly.entity_id
_entity_poly.type
_entity_poly.pdbx_seq_one_letter_code
_entity_poly.pdbx_strand_id
1 'polypeptide(L)'
;YFVGIIILPTVREMEGREGESEGGTSTATTIRRLEIEITEKRRVIKREQAQLQLLEQELEKARLQASKEAVIASQCVDEWGKPTQWDDTAHEVLKGVFKKKTFRPHQLEAIRAHLSGEDVFLVMPTGGGKSLCFQLPAVMPGHALTVVISPLLALMQDQVYQLDLVNVLAATLSSADDEYEKRRVLDHLRSMSNKGKQAPSPFLLYLTPEMVVKSKELLAALEAVYKAGNLSCIAIDEAHCVSTWGHEFRPDYRTVGQRVRSLFSSTPVICLTATATFDVIRDVASSMGLGQHRQGGGKKMATFRSAFDRPNLFFDVRYKPQSNKDQLNALLQTVQDCTEKFGSSCSGIIYCLSVKDVEGGTSCRLCKTVRRNLGRRA
;
A
#
# COMPACT_ATOMS: atom_id res chain seq x y z
N TYR A 1 14.89 -13.81 -6.88
CA TYR A 1 13.99 -13.21 -7.88
C TYR A 1 14.54 -11.85 -8.28
N PHE A 2 15.17 -11.80 -9.46
CA PHE A 2 15.56 -10.58 -10.16
C PHE A 2 14.94 -10.73 -11.55
N VAL A 3 14.13 -9.75 -11.94
CA VAL A 3 13.50 -9.67 -13.25
C VAL A 3 14.44 -8.86 -14.15
N GLY A 4 14.74 -9.39 -15.34
CA GLY A 4 15.38 -8.67 -16.43
C GLY A 4 16.88 -8.90 -16.60
N ILE A 5 17.25 -10.02 -17.21
CA ILE A 5 18.53 -10.16 -17.91
C ILE A 5 18.21 -10.63 -19.34
N ILE A 6 18.34 -9.73 -20.31
CA ILE A 6 18.56 -10.09 -21.72
C ILE A 6 20.07 -9.98 -21.91
N ILE A 7 20.75 -11.13 -22.07
CA ILE A 7 22.13 -11.20 -22.53
C ILE A 7 22.07 -11.52 -24.02
N LEU A 8 22.50 -10.58 -24.85
CA LEU A 8 22.97 -10.87 -26.19
C LEU A 8 24.49 -11.06 -26.12
N PRO A 9 25.06 -12.13 -26.71
CA PRO A 9 26.51 -12.30 -26.74
C PRO A 9 27.12 -11.27 -27.69
N THR A 10 27.96 -10.38 -27.16
CA THR A 10 28.99 -9.72 -27.96
C THR A 10 30.02 -10.77 -28.37
N VAL A 11 30.03 -11.10 -29.66
CA VAL A 11 31.16 -11.76 -30.32
C VAL A 11 32.38 -10.90 -30.04
N ARG A 12 33.29 -11.38 -29.19
CA ARG A 12 34.67 -10.87 -29.15
C ARG A 12 35.37 -11.44 -30.37
N GLU A 13 35.82 -10.54 -31.21
CA GLU A 13 36.75 -10.82 -32.29
C GLU A 13 37.94 -11.63 -31.75
N MET A 14 38.21 -12.74 -32.45
CA MET A 14 39.50 -13.38 -32.44
C MET A 14 40.47 -12.47 -33.19
N GLU A 15 41.50 -11.97 -32.52
CA GLU A 15 42.76 -11.65 -33.18
C GLU A 15 43.88 -12.43 -32.49
N GLY A 16 44.64 -13.17 -33.30
CA GLY A 16 45.99 -13.60 -32.95
C GLY A 16 46.23 -15.10 -32.93
N ARG A 17 46.43 -15.68 -34.13
CA ARG A 17 47.55 -16.55 -34.53
C ARG A 17 47.09 -17.73 -35.38
N GLU A 18 47.17 -17.57 -36.70
CA GLU A 18 47.58 -18.68 -37.57
C GLU A 18 48.60 -18.15 -38.57
N GLY A 19 49.70 -18.90 -38.69
CA GLY A 19 50.80 -18.62 -39.58
C GLY A 19 50.46 -18.90 -41.04
N GLU A 20 51.33 -18.40 -41.88
CA GLU A 20 51.43 -18.53 -43.33
C GLU A 20 50.98 -19.90 -43.89
N SER A 21 50.04 -19.85 -44.84
CA SER A 21 50.19 -20.57 -46.11
C SER A 21 49.27 -19.97 -47.18
N GLU A 22 49.87 -19.53 -48.27
CA GLU A 22 49.18 -19.07 -49.48
C GLU A 22 48.44 -20.24 -50.14
N GLY A 23 47.12 -20.13 -50.25
CA GLY A 23 46.27 -21.04 -50.99
C GLY A 23 44.91 -20.40 -51.20
N GLY A 24 44.57 -20.06 -52.45
CA GLY A 24 43.39 -19.28 -52.80
C GLY A 24 42.13 -19.74 -52.08
N THR A 25 41.52 -18.85 -51.29
CA THR A 25 40.23 -19.06 -50.66
C THR A 25 39.19 -19.20 -51.76
N SER A 26 38.87 -20.46 -52.10
CA SER A 26 37.80 -20.80 -53.04
C SER A 26 36.53 -20.04 -52.66
N THR A 27 35.86 -19.45 -53.65
CA THR A 27 34.55 -18.79 -53.52
C THR A 27 33.56 -19.62 -52.68
N ALA A 28 33.67 -20.95 -52.73
CA ALA A 28 32.89 -21.88 -51.94
C ALA A 28 33.07 -21.73 -50.41
N THR A 29 34.27 -21.41 -49.93
CA THR A 29 34.55 -21.22 -48.49
C THR A 29 33.91 -19.93 -47.96
N THR A 30 33.92 -18.86 -48.77
CA THR A 30 33.25 -17.60 -48.45
C THR A 30 31.74 -17.75 -48.44
N ILE A 31 31.17 -18.46 -49.43
CA ILE A 31 29.72 -18.77 -49.46
C ILE A 31 29.30 -19.50 -48.19
N ARG A 32 30.02 -20.56 -47.80
CA ARG A 32 29.70 -21.35 -46.60
C ARG A 32 29.77 -20.52 -45.31
N ARG A 33 30.73 -19.60 -45.20
CA ARG A 33 30.83 -18.67 -44.06
C ARG A 33 29.59 -17.76 -43.98
N LEU A 34 29.20 -17.16 -45.09
CA LEU A 34 28.03 -16.27 -45.16
C LEU A 34 26.73 -17.03 -44.88
N GLU A 35 26.57 -18.28 -45.35
CA GLU A 35 25.40 -19.11 -45.06
C GLU A 35 25.24 -19.39 -43.55
N ILE A 36 26.34 -19.67 -42.85
CA ILE A 36 26.35 -19.86 -41.40
C ILE A 36 25.93 -18.56 -40.70
N GLU A 37 26.51 -17.43 -41.07
CA GLU A 37 26.20 -16.13 -40.48
C GLU A 37 24.74 -15.71 -40.72
N ILE A 38 24.22 -15.91 -41.94
CA ILE A 38 22.80 -15.68 -42.26
C ILE A 38 21.90 -16.57 -41.39
N THR A 39 22.28 -17.83 -41.18
CA THR A 39 21.51 -18.76 -40.35
C THR A 39 21.47 -18.33 -38.89
N GLU A 40 22.60 -17.84 -38.36
CA GLU A 40 22.67 -17.28 -37.00
C GLU A 40 21.85 -16.00 -36.86
N LYS A 41 21.97 -15.05 -37.80
CA LYS A 41 21.16 -13.82 -37.80
C LYS A 41 19.66 -14.13 -37.88
N ARG A 42 19.25 -15.08 -38.73
CA ARG A 42 17.85 -15.56 -38.81
C ARG A 42 17.37 -16.15 -37.49
N ARG A 43 18.22 -16.87 -36.75
CA ARG A 43 17.89 -17.39 -35.41
C ARG A 43 17.67 -16.27 -34.40
N VAL A 44 18.50 -15.23 -34.42
CA VAL A 44 18.33 -14.04 -33.55
C VAL A 44 17.02 -13.33 -33.87
N ILE A 45 16.76 -13.02 -35.15
CA ILE A 45 15.52 -12.39 -35.59
C ILE A 45 14.30 -13.19 -35.13
N LYS A 46 14.32 -14.52 -35.29
CA LYS A 46 13.21 -15.38 -34.85
C LYS A 46 12.97 -15.31 -33.33
N ARG A 47 14.03 -15.22 -32.53
CA ARG A 47 13.91 -15.05 -31.06
C ARG A 47 13.35 -13.68 -30.70
N GLU A 48 13.87 -12.63 -31.31
CA GLU A 48 13.40 -11.25 -31.08
C GLU A 48 11.94 -11.07 -31.52
N GLN A 49 11.53 -11.66 -32.64
CA GLN A 49 10.13 -11.68 -33.09
C GLN A 49 9.22 -12.40 -32.10
N ALA A 50 9.63 -13.54 -31.54
CA ALA A 50 8.85 -14.24 -30.53
C ALA A 50 8.74 -13.42 -29.23
N GLN A 51 9.81 -12.72 -28.84
CA GLN A 51 9.79 -11.83 -27.68
C GLN A 51 8.90 -10.60 -27.90
N LEU A 52 8.92 -10.02 -29.11
CA LEU A 52 8.03 -8.92 -29.48
C LEU A 52 6.56 -9.34 -29.40
N GLN A 53 6.21 -10.50 -29.94
CA GLN A 53 4.84 -11.04 -29.86
C GLN A 53 4.36 -11.22 -28.41
N LEU A 54 5.25 -11.67 -27.52
CA LEU A 54 4.90 -11.80 -26.10
C LEU A 54 4.63 -10.43 -25.47
N LEU A 55 5.49 -9.43 -25.72
CA LEU A 55 5.31 -8.07 -25.22
C LEU A 55 4.04 -7.41 -25.77
N GLU A 56 3.70 -7.63 -27.03
CA GLU A 56 2.45 -7.14 -27.63
C GLU A 56 1.21 -7.74 -26.95
N GLN A 57 1.24 -9.04 -26.63
CA GLN A 57 0.17 -9.70 -25.88
C GLN A 57 0.05 -9.16 -24.45
N GLU A 58 1.16 -8.90 -23.77
CA GLU A 58 1.16 -8.28 -22.44
C GLU A 58 0.63 -6.85 -22.48
N LEU A 59 1.00 -6.07 -23.50
CA LEU A 59 0.50 -4.71 -23.71
C LEU A 59 -1.01 -4.70 -23.92
N GLU A 60 -1.55 -5.61 -24.73
CA GLU A 60 -2.99 -5.67 -25.00
C GLU A 60 -3.79 -6.04 -23.75
N LYS A 61 -3.29 -7.00 -22.95
CA LYS A 61 -3.87 -7.33 -21.64
C LYS A 61 -3.84 -6.11 -20.70
N ALA A 62 -2.74 -5.38 -20.65
CA ALA A 62 -2.60 -4.19 -19.82
C ALA A 62 -3.57 -3.06 -20.25
N ARG A 63 -3.77 -2.86 -21.56
CA ARG A 63 -4.73 -1.87 -22.11
C ARG A 63 -6.17 -2.21 -21.74
N LEU A 64 -6.58 -3.46 -21.91
CA LEU A 64 -7.92 -3.92 -21.53
C LEU A 64 -8.16 -3.73 -20.03
N GLN A 65 -7.16 -4.03 -19.21
CA GLN A 65 -7.23 -3.81 -17.77
C GLN A 65 -7.36 -2.32 -17.43
N ALA A 66 -6.52 -1.46 -18.02
CA ALA A 66 -6.57 -0.01 -17.82
C ALA A 66 -7.93 0.60 -18.25
N SER A 67 -8.55 0.10 -19.33
CA SER A 67 -9.88 0.54 -19.74
C SER A 67 -10.95 0.18 -18.69
N LYS A 68 -10.90 -1.03 -18.12
CA LYS A 68 -11.79 -1.43 -17.00
C LYS A 68 -11.54 -0.56 -15.76
N GLU A 69 -10.28 -0.22 -15.46
CA GLU A 69 -9.88 0.71 -14.38
C GLU A 69 -10.53 2.08 -14.56
N ALA A 70 -10.45 2.64 -15.76
CA ALA A 70 -11.01 3.95 -16.05
C ALA A 70 -12.53 3.98 -15.88
N VAL A 71 -13.25 2.94 -16.31
CA VAL A 71 -14.72 2.87 -16.19
C VAL A 71 -15.16 2.85 -14.72
N ILE A 72 -14.54 2.01 -13.89
CA ILE A 72 -14.88 1.92 -12.46
C ILE A 72 -14.58 3.23 -11.73
N ALA A 73 -13.42 3.85 -12.04
CA ALA A 73 -13.03 5.12 -11.45
C ALA A 73 -14.01 6.25 -11.84
N SER A 74 -14.41 6.34 -13.12
CA SER A 74 -15.36 7.36 -13.58
C SER A 74 -16.73 7.22 -12.91
N GLN A 75 -17.27 5.99 -12.83
CA GLN A 75 -18.58 5.76 -12.22
C GLN A 75 -18.64 6.21 -10.76
N CYS A 76 -17.60 5.93 -9.98
CA CYS A 76 -17.56 6.34 -8.57
C CYS A 76 -17.40 7.85 -8.41
N VAL A 77 -16.62 8.50 -9.28
CA VAL A 77 -16.45 9.97 -9.26
C VAL A 77 -17.74 10.68 -9.67
N ASP A 78 -18.50 10.15 -10.63
CA ASP A 78 -19.76 10.75 -11.06
C ASP A 78 -20.86 10.64 -9.99
N GLU A 79 -20.90 9.52 -9.25
CA GLU A 79 -21.86 9.29 -8.17
C GLU A 79 -21.52 10.11 -6.91
N TRP A 80 -20.24 10.17 -6.52
CA TRP A 80 -19.79 10.78 -5.25
C TRP A 80 -19.11 12.14 -5.39
N GLY A 81 -18.98 12.66 -6.61
CA GLY A 81 -18.40 13.98 -6.89
C GLY A 81 -19.32 15.15 -6.54
N LYS A 82 -20.63 14.90 -6.44
CA LYS A 82 -21.62 15.94 -6.09
C LYS A 82 -21.58 16.27 -4.59
N PRO A 83 -21.73 17.55 -4.21
CA PRO A 83 -21.85 17.94 -2.80
C PRO A 83 -23.00 17.22 -2.12
N THR A 84 -22.77 16.83 -0.86
CA THR A 84 -23.77 16.22 0.02
C THR A 84 -24.05 17.11 1.22
N GLN A 85 -25.08 16.77 2.00
CA GLN A 85 -25.44 17.51 3.22
C GLN A 85 -24.34 17.52 4.31
N TRP A 86 -23.30 16.70 4.19
CA TRP A 86 -22.22 16.62 5.17
C TRP A 86 -20.98 17.41 4.80
N ASP A 87 -20.94 17.97 3.60
CA ASP A 87 -19.76 18.62 3.05
C ASP A 87 -19.29 19.78 3.93
N ASP A 88 -20.20 20.67 4.35
CA ASP A 88 -19.85 21.83 5.16
C ASP A 88 -19.25 21.39 6.50
N THR A 89 -19.93 20.50 7.22
CA THR A 89 -19.43 19.92 8.47
C THR A 89 -18.09 19.19 8.28
N ALA A 90 -17.92 18.47 7.18
CA ALA A 90 -16.65 17.78 6.89
C ALA A 90 -15.51 18.78 6.67
N HIS A 91 -15.75 19.90 5.99
CA HIS A 91 -14.75 20.97 5.83
C HIS A 91 -14.45 21.69 7.15
N GLU A 92 -15.46 21.90 7.99
CA GLU A 92 -15.29 22.47 9.34
C GLU A 92 -14.41 21.57 10.20
N VAL A 93 -14.69 20.26 10.24
CA VAL A 93 -13.89 19.28 10.98
C VAL A 93 -12.46 19.19 10.42
N LEU A 94 -12.31 19.20 9.09
CA LEU A 94 -11.01 19.18 8.42
C LEU A 94 -10.10 20.33 8.88
N LYS A 95 -10.66 21.55 8.91
CA LYS A 95 -9.93 22.77 9.30
C LYS A 95 -9.80 22.90 10.81
N GLY A 96 -10.86 22.59 11.54
CA GLY A 96 -11.00 22.78 12.98
C GLY A 96 -10.22 21.75 13.78
N VAL A 97 -10.40 20.46 13.50
CA VAL A 97 -9.77 19.35 14.23
C VAL A 97 -8.43 18.99 13.58
N PHE A 98 -8.44 18.62 12.29
CA PHE A 98 -7.25 18.09 11.62
C PHE A 98 -6.28 19.17 11.12
N LYS A 99 -6.65 20.45 11.24
CA LYS A 99 -5.84 21.61 10.82
C LYS A 99 -5.36 21.53 9.35
N LYS A 100 -6.16 20.93 8.46
CA LYS A 100 -5.87 20.81 7.03
C LYS A 100 -6.69 21.82 6.23
N LYS A 101 -6.12 22.34 5.14
CA LYS A 101 -6.76 23.39 4.32
C LYS A 101 -7.77 22.82 3.33
N THR A 102 -7.41 21.73 2.66
CA THR A 102 -8.20 21.13 1.57
C THR A 102 -8.08 19.61 1.62
N PHE A 103 -9.11 18.94 1.10
CA PHE A 103 -9.05 17.51 0.80
C PHE A 103 -8.09 17.23 -0.35
N ARG A 104 -7.45 16.07 -0.30
CA ARG A 104 -6.70 15.49 -1.42
C ARG A 104 -7.65 14.72 -2.34
N PRO A 105 -7.24 14.41 -3.58
CA PRO A 105 -8.08 13.66 -4.51
C PRO A 105 -8.67 12.39 -3.89
N HIS A 106 -9.95 12.14 -4.17
CA HIS A 106 -10.76 11.01 -3.69
C HIS A 106 -11.07 10.97 -2.18
N GLN A 107 -10.49 11.85 -1.35
CA GLN A 107 -10.78 11.82 0.10
C GLN A 107 -12.22 12.22 0.40
N LEU A 108 -12.69 13.33 -0.19
CA LEU A 108 -14.03 13.84 0.09
C LEU A 108 -15.11 12.90 -0.48
N GLU A 109 -14.89 12.37 -1.67
CA GLU A 109 -15.78 11.41 -2.33
C GLU A 109 -15.88 10.11 -1.52
N ALA A 110 -14.75 9.60 -1.00
CA ALA A 110 -14.74 8.44 -0.11
C ALA A 110 -15.45 8.72 1.22
N ILE A 111 -15.26 9.91 1.80
CA ILE A 111 -15.93 10.35 3.03
C ILE A 111 -17.45 10.45 2.79
N ARG A 112 -17.89 11.03 1.67
CA ARG A 112 -19.32 11.10 1.30
C ARG A 112 -19.93 9.72 1.15
N ALA A 113 -19.28 8.81 0.43
CA ALA A 113 -19.74 7.42 0.30
C ALA A 113 -19.87 6.74 1.67
N HIS A 114 -18.84 6.92 2.51
CA HIS A 114 -18.80 6.34 3.84
C HIS A 114 -19.92 6.86 4.76
N LEU A 115 -20.11 8.18 4.80
CA LEU A 115 -21.16 8.81 5.61
C LEU A 115 -22.58 8.46 5.12
N SER A 116 -22.75 8.09 3.85
CA SER A 116 -24.00 7.51 3.31
C SER A 116 -24.28 6.09 3.76
N GLY A 117 -23.38 5.51 4.55
CA GLY A 117 -23.50 4.15 5.05
C GLY A 117 -23.18 3.12 3.98
N GLU A 118 -22.58 3.51 2.85
CA GLU A 118 -22.08 2.57 1.85
C GLU A 118 -20.76 1.94 2.31
N ASP A 119 -20.49 0.73 1.83
CA ASP A 119 -19.17 0.14 2.00
C ASP A 119 -18.19 0.81 1.04
N VAL A 120 -16.97 1.07 1.50
CA VAL A 120 -15.96 1.79 0.71
C VAL A 120 -14.70 0.95 0.58
N PHE A 121 -14.15 0.90 -0.63
CA PHE A 121 -12.81 0.38 -0.89
C PHE A 121 -11.92 1.49 -1.42
N LEU A 122 -10.89 1.85 -0.66
CA LEU A 122 -10.02 2.98 -0.95
C LEU A 122 -8.58 2.50 -1.20
N VAL A 123 -8.12 2.65 -2.45
CA VAL A 123 -6.74 2.42 -2.87
C VAL A 123 -6.05 3.77 -3.07
N MET A 124 -5.20 4.17 -2.13
CA MET A 124 -4.40 5.39 -2.27
C MET A 124 -2.96 5.12 -1.85
N PRO A 125 -1.95 5.68 -2.56
CA PRO A 125 -0.55 5.44 -2.23
C PRO A 125 -0.20 5.79 -0.78
N THR A 126 0.90 5.23 -0.28
CA THR A 126 1.41 5.57 1.06
C THR A 126 1.66 7.06 1.18
N GLY A 127 1.21 7.64 2.29
CA GLY A 127 1.21 9.09 2.48
C GLY A 127 0.13 9.83 1.70
N GLY A 128 -0.76 9.16 0.97
CA GLY A 128 -1.89 9.75 0.23
C GLY A 128 -2.99 10.33 1.14
N GLY A 129 -3.01 9.95 2.41
CA GLY A 129 -3.98 10.46 3.40
C GLY A 129 -5.19 9.54 3.62
N LYS A 130 -5.00 8.22 3.48
CA LYS A 130 -6.03 7.19 3.70
C LYS A 130 -6.74 7.33 5.05
N SER A 131 -5.99 7.50 6.14
CA SER A 131 -6.54 7.52 7.50
C SER A 131 -7.61 8.59 7.71
N LEU A 132 -7.47 9.74 7.05
CA LEU A 132 -8.45 10.83 7.14
C LEU A 132 -9.85 10.38 6.70
N CYS A 133 -9.95 9.42 5.79
CA CYS A 133 -11.24 8.98 5.22
C CYS A 133 -12.11 8.20 6.20
N PHE A 134 -11.54 7.68 7.30
CA PHE A 134 -12.32 7.11 8.41
C PHE A 134 -12.19 7.94 9.69
N GLN A 135 -11.06 8.63 9.91
CA GLN A 135 -10.84 9.46 11.10
C GLN A 135 -11.74 10.70 11.11
N LEU A 136 -11.93 11.34 9.96
CA LEU A 136 -12.76 12.53 9.88
C LEU A 136 -14.23 12.20 10.15
N PRO A 137 -14.85 11.20 9.48
CA PRO A 137 -16.19 10.74 9.84
C PRO A 137 -16.33 10.38 11.32
N ALA A 138 -15.34 9.68 11.89
CA ALA A 138 -15.38 9.23 13.28
C ALA A 138 -15.60 10.36 14.29
N VAL A 139 -15.14 11.58 14.00
CA VAL A 139 -15.24 12.74 14.89
C VAL A 139 -16.34 13.73 14.49
N MET A 140 -17.13 13.41 13.46
CA MET A 140 -18.26 14.22 13.06
C MET A 140 -19.44 14.05 14.05
N PRO A 141 -20.30 15.07 14.20
CA PRO A 141 -21.50 14.96 15.03
C PRO A 141 -22.34 13.72 14.67
N GLY A 142 -22.84 13.03 15.69
CA GLY A 142 -23.64 11.81 15.54
C GLY A 142 -22.82 10.52 15.40
N HIS A 143 -21.50 10.60 15.30
CA HIS A 143 -20.62 9.43 15.38
C HIS A 143 -20.20 9.15 16.82
N ALA A 144 -20.07 7.86 17.14
CA ALA A 144 -19.77 7.37 18.46
C ALA A 144 -18.49 6.52 18.42
N LEU A 145 -18.59 5.23 18.11
CA LEU A 145 -17.44 4.33 18.02
C LEU A 145 -17.07 4.05 16.57
N THR A 146 -15.80 4.28 16.23
CA THR A 146 -15.17 3.73 15.03
C THR A 146 -14.11 2.69 15.44
N VAL A 147 -14.27 1.47 14.96
CA VAL A 147 -13.28 0.40 15.16
C VAL A 147 -12.35 0.36 13.96
N VAL A 148 -11.03 0.36 14.20
CA VAL A 148 -10.01 0.30 13.15
C VAL A 148 -9.20 -0.98 13.34
N ILE A 149 -9.16 -1.85 12.34
CA ILE A 149 -8.39 -3.10 12.37
C ILE A 149 -7.14 -2.90 11.54
N SER A 150 -5.96 -3.01 12.15
CA SER A 150 -4.67 -2.75 11.50
C SER A 150 -3.65 -3.83 11.86
N PRO A 151 -2.75 -4.25 10.94
CA PRO A 151 -1.88 -5.40 11.19
C PRO A 151 -0.72 -5.10 12.15
N LEU A 152 -0.27 -3.85 12.23
CA LEU A 152 0.97 -3.48 12.92
C LEU A 152 0.69 -2.56 14.10
N LEU A 153 1.07 -3.01 15.30
CA LEU A 153 0.90 -2.25 16.54
C LEU A 153 1.59 -0.88 16.49
N ALA A 154 2.79 -0.81 15.90
CA ALA A 154 3.53 0.45 15.74
C ALA A 154 2.73 1.48 14.92
N LEU A 155 2.07 1.05 13.83
CA LEU A 155 1.23 1.93 13.03
C LEU A 155 0.01 2.42 13.81
N MET A 156 -0.61 1.53 14.59
CA MET A 156 -1.74 1.90 15.46
C MET A 156 -1.34 2.94 16.51
N GLN A 157 -0.19 2.75 17.17
CA GLN A 157 0.35 3.67 18.16
C GLN A 157 0.65 5.04 17.56
N ASP A 158 1.25 5.08 16.37
CA ASP A 158 1.49 6.32 15.63
C ASP A 158 0.17 7.06 15.32
N GLN A 159 -0.88 6.33 14.90
CA GLN A 159 -2.19 6.95 14.64
C GLN A 159 -2.84 7.50 15.92
N VAL A 160 -2.83 6.74 17.01
CA VAL A 160 -3.39 7.19 18.30
C VAL A 160 -2.64 8.42 18.82
N TYR A 161 -1.31 8.44 18.71
CA TYR A 161 -0.50 9.60 19.06
C TYR A 161 -0.87 10.84 18.24
N GLN A 162 -1.04 10.70 16.92
CA GLN A 162 -1.45 11.83 16.07
C GLN A 162 -2.87 12.33 16.38
N LEU A 163 -3.78 11.45 16.80
CA LEU A 163 -5.14 11.82 17.22
C LEU A 163 -5.15 12.54 18.57
N ASP A 164 -4.29 12.12 19.51
CA ASP A 164 -4.10 12.77 20.81
C ASP A 164 -3.62 14.23 20.64
N LEU A 165 -2.69 14.49 19.71
CA LEU A 165 -2.22 15.85 19.39
C LEU A 165 -3.33 16.80 18.92
N VAL A 166 -4.45 16.27 18.42
CA VAL A 166 -5.63 17.05 18.00
C VAL A 166 -6.82 16.87 18.94
N ASN A 167 -6.59 16.34 20.15
CA ASN A 167 -7.58 16.09 21.20
C ASN A 167 -8.73 15.17 20.77
N VAL A 168 -8.45 14.17 19.93
CA VAL A 168 -9.41 13.14 19.54
C VAL A 168 -9.16 11.89 20.39
N LEU A 169 -10.21 11.43 21.09
CA LEU A 169 -10.12 10.25 21.93
C LEU A 169 -9.91 8.99 21.09
N ALA A 170 -8.78 8.33 21.30
CA ALA A 170 -8.44 7.09 20.63
C ALA A 170 -7.63 6.16 21.55
N ALA A 171 -7.69 4.86 21.31
CA ALA A 171 -6.90 3.88 22.03
C ALA A 171 -6.50 2.71 21.12
N THR A 172 -5.42 2.03 21.51
CA THR A 172 -5.04 0.73 20.94
C THR A 172 -5.44 -0.39 21.88
N LEU A 173 -5.81 -1.54 21.32
CA LEU A 173 -5.96 -2.78 22.08
C LEU A 173 -5.44 -3.97 21.27
N SER A 174 -4.50 -4.67 21.86
CA SER A 174 -3.74 -5.78 21.30
C SER A 174 -3.59 -6.90 22.32
N SER A 175 -3.11 -8.05 21.88
CA SER A 175 -2.80 -9.16 22.80
C SER A 175 -1.62 -8.87 23.72
N ALA A 176 -0.79 -7.87 23.39
CA ALA A 176 0.40 -7.49 24.14
C ALA A 176 0.10 -6.52 25.30
N ASP A 177 -1.07 -5.90 25.31
CA ASP A 177 -1.45 -4.96 26.37
C ASP A 177 -1.71 -5.69 27.71
N ASP A 178 -1.42 -5.00 28.80
CA ASP A 178 -1.65 -5.53 30.14
C ASP A 178 -3.15 -5.55 30.51
N GLU A 179 -3.48 -6.19 31.63
CA GLU A 179 -4.85 -6.31 32.11
C GLU A 179 -5.48 -4.97 32.50
N TYR A 180 -4.66 -3.98 32.87
CA TYR A 180 -5.15 -2.66 33.24
C TYR A 180 -5.66 -1.91 32.00
N GLU A 181 -4.86 -1.86 30.94
CA GLU A 181 -5.24 -1.23 29.67
C GLU A 181 -6.43 -1.93 29.01
N LYS A 182 -6.44 -3.27 29.02
CA LYS A 182 -7.60 -4.06 28.55
C LYS A 182 -8.87 -3.67 29.30
N ARG A 183 -8.82 -3.63 30.63
CA ARG A 183 -9.98 -3.29 31.46
C ARG A 183 -10.45 -1.86 31.21
N ARG A 184 -9.52 -0.91 31.11
CA ARG A 184 -9.81 0.50 30.80
C ARG A 184 -10.59 0.64 29.50
N VAL A 185 -10.14 -0.02 28.42
CA VAL A 185 -10.84 0.00 27.12
C VAL A 185 -12.21 -0.68 27.20
N LEU A 186 -12.31 -1.84 27.85
CA LEU A 186 -13.56 -2.57 27.98
C LEU A 186 -14.61 -1.81 28.81
N ASP A 187 -14.20 -1.15 29.88
CA ASP A 187 -15.09 -0.32 30.69
C ASP A 187 -15.58 0.91 29.92
N HIS A 188 -14.71 1.51 29.08
CA HIS A 188 -15.13 2.56 28.16
C HIS A 188 -16.18 2.06 27.15
N LEU A 189 -15.97 0.90 26.52
CA LEU A 189 -16.95 0.29 25.60
C LEU A 189 -18.28 -0.02 26.31
N ARG A 190 -18.25 -0.52 27.54
CA ARG A 190 -19.46 -0.75 28.36
C ARG A 190 -20.20 0.56 28.60
N SER A 191 -19.49 1.64 28.91
CA SER A 191 -20.11 2.96 29.07
C SER A 191 -20.82 3.45 27.81
N MET A 192 -20.25 3.16 26.63
CA MET A 192 -20.86 3.47 25.32
C MET A 192 -22.06 2.60 24.98
N SER A 193 -22.25 1.45 25.64
CA SER A 193 -23.44 0.60 25.42
C SER A 193 -24.68 1.07 26.21
N ASN A 194 -24.51 1.99 27.16
CA ASN A 194 -25.60 2.50 27.96
C ASN A 194 -26.48 3.45 27.14
N LYS A 195 -27.81 3.22 27.16
CA LYS A 195 -28.81 4.10 26.54
C LYS A 195 -29.04 5.37 27.39
N GLY A 196 -27.98 6.12 27.64
CA GLY A 196 -28.06 7.42 28.31
C GLY A 196 -28.75 8.48 27.46
N LYS A 197 -29.15 9.60 28.07
CA LYS A 197 -29.77 10.75 27.36
C LYS A 197 -28.80 11.49 26.42
N GLN A 198 -27.49 11.33 26.62
CA GLN A 198 -26.45 11.97 25.82
C GLN A 198 -25.74 10.93 24.96
N ALA A 199 -25.51 11.28 23.69
CA ALA A 199 -24.69 10.48 22.80
C ALA A 199 -23.25 10.40 23.36
N PRO A 200 -22.59 9.24 23.29
CA PRO A 200 -21.20 9.13 23.73
C PRO A 200 -20.29 9.98 22.86
N SER A 201 -19.22 10.49 23.45
CA SER A 201 -18.18 11.21 22.69
C SER A 201 -17.55 10.29 21.64
N PRO A 202 -17.14 10.85 20.48
CA PRO A 202 -16.37 10.13 19.47
C PRO A 202 -15.17 9.39 20.05
N PHE A 203 -15.02 8.12 19.68
CA PHE A 203 -13.92 7.26 20.10
C PHE A 203 -13.43 6.38 18.94
N LEU A 204 -12.12 6.38 18.71
CA LEU A 204 -11.46 5.48 17.75
C LEU A 204 -10.72 4.37 18.47
N LEU A 205 -11.14 3.12 18.27
CA LEU A 205 -10.50 1.95 18.85
C LEU A 205 -9.71 1.18 17.79
N TYR A 206 -8.39 1.20 17.89
CA TYR A 206 -7.50 0.43 17.02
C TYR A 206 -7.28 -0.97 17.60
N LEU A 207 -7.49 -2.00 16.78
CA LEU A 207 -7.41 -3.40 17.15
C LEU A 207 -6.47 -4.15 16.21
N THR A 208 -5.76 -5.15 16.75
CA THR A 208 -5.15 -6.16 15.89
C THR A 208 -6.20 -7.18 15.43
N PRO A 209 -6.02 -7.84 14.27
CA PRO A 209 -6.94 -8.87 13.78
C PRO A 209 -7.16 -10.00 14.79
N GLU A 210 -6.11 -10.39 15.51
CA GLU A 210 -6.16 -11.47 16.50
C GLU A 210 -7.13 -11.15 17.64
N MET A 211 -7.22 -9.88 18.06
CA MET A 211 -8.15 -9.46 19.10
C MET A 211 -9.60 -9.66 18.67
N VAL A 212 -9.92 -9.31 17.42
CA VAL A 212 -11.26 -9.50 16.85
C VAL A 212 -11.61 -10.98 16.66
N VAL A 213 -10.62 -11.83 16.39
CA VAL A 213 -10.83 -13.27 16.18
C VAL A 213 -10.93 -14.04 17.51
N LYS A 214 -10.08 -13.70 18.49
CA LYS A 214 -9.84 -14.53 19.67
C LYS A 214 -10.49 -14.01 20.95
N SER A 215 -10.69 -12.70 21.09
CA SER A 215 -11.20 -12.11 22.34
C SER A 215 -12.72 -12.09 22.39
N LYS A 216 -13.31 -13.06 23.11
CA LYS A 216 -14.77 -13.14 23.32
C LYS A 216 -15.31 -11.95 24.12
N GLU A 217 -14.58 -11.50 25.13
CA GLU A 217 -14.99 -10.37 25.98
C GLU A 217 -15.07 -9.07 25.18
N LEU A 218 -14.07 -8.81 24.33
CA LEU A 218 -14.07 -7.66 23.42
C LEU A 218 -15.26 -7.72 22.45
N LEU A 219 -15.49 -8.87 21.81
CA LEU A 219 -16.61 -9.03 20.88
C LEU A 219 -17.97 -8.81 21.57
N ALA A 220 -18.16 -9.32 22.79
CA ALA A 220 -19.38 -9.10 23.56
C ALA A 220 -19.59 -7.61 23.89
N ALA A 221 -18.52 -6.90 24.25
CA ALA A 221 -18.58 -5.45 24.49
C ALA A 221 -18.93 -4.67 23.21
N LEU A 222 -18.29 -4.99 22.07
CA LEU A 222 -18.59 -4.37 20.78
C LEU A 222 -20.02 -4.66 20.31
N GLU A 223 -20.52 -5.87 20.52
CA GLU A 223 -21.91 -6.23 20.21
C GLU A 223 -22.91 -5.45 21.06
N ALA A 224 -22.61 -5.19 22.33
CA ALA A 224 -23.43 -4.33 23.19
C ALA A 224 -23.46 -2.89 22.67
N VAL A 225 -22.32 -2.33 22.25
CA VAL A 225 -22.23 -0.99 21.64
C VAL A 225 -23.00 -0.94 20.31
N TYR A 226 -22.89 -1.97 19.48
CA TYR A 226 -23.63 -2.09 18.22
C TYR A 226 -25.15 -2.14 18.46
N LYS A 227 -25.62 -2.94 19.42
CA LYS A 227 -27.05 -3.02 19.78
C LYS A 227 -27.59 -1.70 20.36
N ALA A 228 -26.72 -0.89 20.96
CA ALA A 228 -27.06 0.46 21.41
C ALA A 228 -27.12 1.49 20.26
N GLY A 229 -26.71 1.12 19.04
CA GLY A 229 -26.65 2.03 17.89
C GLY A 229 -25.41 2.91 17.86
N ASN A 230 -24.41 2.63 18.69
CA ASN A 230 -23.23 3.47 18.88
C ASN A 230 -21.99 2.97 18.12
N LEU A 231 -22.07 1.86 17.38
CA LEU A 231 -21.01 1.42 16.47
C LEU A 231 -21.24 2.06 15.09
N SER A 232 -20.50 3.12 14.80
CA SER A 232 -20.70 3.95 13.60
C SER A 232 -20.00 3.40 12.37
N CYS A 233 -18.79 2.84 12.52
CA CYS A 233 -17.96 2.40 11.40
C CYS A 233 -16.97 1.31 11.81
N ILE A 234 -16.63 0.44 10.86
CA ILE A 234 -15.46 -0.44 10.95
C ILE A 234 -14.51 -0.14 9.78
N ALA A 235 -13.28 0.27 10.10
CA ALA A 235 -12.22 0.47 9.14
C ALA A 235 -11.25 -0.72 9.14
N ILE A 236 -10.89 -1.20 7.95
CA ILE A 236 -9.91 -2.27 7.73
C ILE A 236 -8.71 -1.64 7.04
N ASP A 237 -7.65 -1.43 7.81
CA ASP A 237 -6.38 -0.92 7.31
C ASP A 237 -5.54 -2.07 6.73
N GLU A 238 -4.69 -1.74 5.76
CA GLU A 238 -3.94 -2.71 4.95
C GLU A 238 -4.80 -3.90 4.49
N ALA A 239 -5.98 -3.60 3.94
CA ALA A 239 -6.99 -4.60 3.58
C ALA A 239 -6.49 -5.65 2.57
N HIS A 240 -5.40 -5.36 1.86
CA HIS A 240 -4.74 -6.33 0.98
C HIS A 240 -4.26 -7.59 1.72
N CYS A 241 -4.03 -7.53 3.05
CA CYS A 241 -3.68 -8.68 3.88
C CYS A 241 -4.75 -9.78 3.91
N VAL A 242 -6.01 -9.48 3.57
CA VAL A 242 -7.08 -10.47 3.48
C VAL A 242 -6.86 -11.42 2.29
N SER A 243 -6.25 -10.92 1.21
CA SER A 243 -6.11 -11.67 -0.05
C SER A 243 -4.84 -12.50 -0.07
N THR A 244 -4.96 -13.75 -0.51
CA THR A 244 -3.79 -14.61 -0.78
C THR A 244 -2.98 -14.16 -1.99
N TRP A 245 -3.58 -13.30 -2.83
CA TRP A 245 -2.90 -12.63 -3.94
C TRP A 245 -2.13 -11.38 -3.49
N GLY A 246 -2.34 -10.93 -2.25
CA GLY A 246 -1.58 -9.86 -1.63
C GLY A 246 -0.18 -10.34 -1.21
N HIS A 247 0.78 -9.42 -1.18
CA HIS A 247 2.16 -9.72 -0.80
C HIS A 247 2.34 -10.02 0.70
N GLU A 248 1.35 -9.67 1.53
CA GLU A 248 1.37 -9.82 3.00
C GLU A 248 0.09 -10.50 3.53
N PHE A 249 -0.25 -11.67 3.00
CA PHE A 249 -1.42 -12.42 3.45
C PHE A 249 -1.38 -12.76 4.95
N ARG A 250 -2.47 -12.47 5.67
CA ARG A 250 -2.63 -12.78 7.10
C ARG A 250 -3.95 -13.53 7.34
N PRO A 251 -3.92 -14.81 7.74
CA PRO A 251 -5.13 -15.63 7.89
C PRO A 251 -6.21 -15.03 8.81
N ASP A 252 -5.81 -14.35 9.89
CA ASP A 252 -6.74 -13.72 10.83
C ASP A 252 -7.61 -12.65 10.17
N TYR A 253 -7.09 -11.91 9.16
CA TYR A 253 -7.87 -10.91 8.41
C TYR A 253 -9.06 -11.50 7.65
N ARG A 254 -8.92 -12.73 7.13
CA ARG A 254 -10.03 -13.40 6.44
C ARG A 254 -11.14 -13.77 7.41
N THR A 255 -10.78 -14.16 8.62
CA THR A 255 -11.74 -14.48 9.70
C THR A 255 -12.43 -13.23 10.22
N VAL A 256 -11.72 -12.09 10.26
CA VAL A 256 -12.29 -10.78 10.63
C VAL A 256 -13.51 -10.44 9.76
N GLY A 257 -13.42 -10.60 8.44
CA GLY A 257 -14.54 -10.30 7.53
C GLY A 257 -15.82 -11.07 7.87
N GLN A 258 -15.70 -12.37 8.13
CA GLN A 258 -16.82 -13.22 8.52
C GLN A 258 -17.42 -12.79 9.87
N ARG A 259 -16.57 -12.50 10.86
CA ARG A 259 -17.01 -12.03 12.19
C ARG A 259 -17.73 -10.70 12.12
N VAL A 260 -17.16 -9.74 11.41
CA VAL A 260 -17.71 -8.39 11.25
C VAL A 260 -19.10 -8.47 10.60
N ARG A 261 -19.25 -9.23 9.52
CA ARG A 261 -20.55 -9.34 8.83
C ARG A 261 -21.58 -10.15 9.61
N SER A 262 -21.16 -11.15 10.38
CA SER A 262 -22.04 -11.90 11.26
C SER A 262 -22.59 -11.06 12.42
N LEU A 263 -21.77 -10.19 13.02
CA LEU A 263 -22.12 -9.49 14.26
C LEU A 263 -22.63 -8.06 14.02
N PHE A 264 -22.07 -7.37 13.02
CA PHE A 264 -22.23 -5.94 12.81
C PHE A 264 -22.81 -5.65 11.42
N SER A 265 -23.84 -6.41 11.04
CA SER A 265 -24.32 -6.52 9.67
C SER A 265 -24.81 -5.20 9.03
N SER A 266 -25.31 -4.25 9.82
CA SER A 266 -25.72 -2.93 9.31
C SER A 266 -24.60 -1.89 9.27
N THR A 267 -23.47 -2.14 9.95
CA THR A 267 -22.36 -1.20 10.10
C THR A 267 -21.61 -1.04 8.78
N PRO A 268 -21.38 0.20 8.29
CA PRO A 268 -20.57 0.42 7.09
C PRO A 268 -19.11 0.01 7.33
N VAL A 269 -18.51 -0.61 6.32
CA VAL A 269 -17.10 -1.00 6.34
C VAL A 269 -16.31 -0.22 5.31
N ILE A 270 -15.18 0.36 5.73
CA ILE A 270 -14.21 0.99 4.83
C ILE A 270 -12.91 0.17 4.82
N CYS A 271 -12.54 -0.35 3.66
CA CYS A 271 -11.29 -1.06 3.43
C CYS A 271 -10.27 -0.12 2.78
N LEU A 272 -9.06 -0.05 3.34
CA LEU A 272 -8.01 0.85 2.88
C LEU A 272 -6.73 0.08 2.56
N THR A 273 -6.06 0.43 1.47
CA THR A 273 -4.73 -0.15 1.14
C THR A 273 -3.90 0.81 0.29
N ALA A 274 -2.57 0.71 0.41
CA ALA A 274 -1.66 1.44 -0.47
C ALA A 274 -1.68 0.92 -1.90
N THR A 275 -1.73 -0.40 -2.05
CA THR A 275 -1.62 -1.11 -3.32
C THR A 275 -2.69 -2.21 -3.37
N ALA A 276 -3.38 -2.31 -4.50
CA ALA A 276 -4.24 -3.45 -4.80
C ALA A 276 -4.44 -3.56 -6.31
N THR A 277 -4.25 -4.76 -6.83
CA THR A 277 -4.77 -5.14 -8.14
C THR A 277 -6.28 -5.36 -8.04
N PHE A 278 -6.97 -5.41 -9.17
CA PHE A 278 -8.40 -5.72 -9.15
C PHE A 278 -8.73 -7.09 -8.57
N ASP A 279 -7.88 -8.08 -8.79
CA ASP A 279 -8.08 -9.40 -8.21
C ASP A 279 -8.00 -9.34 -6.67
N VAL A 280 -7.07 -8.54 -6.13
CA VAL A 280 -7.01 -8.26 -4.69
C VAL A 280 -8.28 -7.53 -4.23
N ILE A 281 -8.72 -6.47 -4.92
CA ILE A 281 -9.96 -5.75 -4.57
C ILE A 281 -11.16 -6.69 -4.53
N ARG A 282 -11.32 -7.53 -5.55
CA ARG A 282 -12.42 -8.51 -5.65
C ARG A 282 -12.38 -9.54 -4.53
N ASP A 283 -11.20 -10.10 -4.25
CA ASP A 283 -11.01 -11.12 -3.22
C ASP A 283 -11.26 -10.56 -1.81
N VAL A 284 -10.74 -9.36 -1.53
CA VAL A 284 -11.00 -8.64 -0.27
C VAL A 284 -12.48 -8.30 -0.15
N ALA A 285 -13.10 -7.75 -1.19
CA ALA A 285 -14.52 -7.41 -1.19
C ALA A 285 -15.40 -8.64 -0.90
N SER A 286 -15.12 -9.77 -1.54
CA SER A 286 -15.81 -11.03 -1.29
C SER A 286 -15.57 -11.55 0.13
N SER A 287 -14.33 -11.52 0.62
CA SER A 287 -13.97 -12.05 1.94
C SER A 287 -14.53 -11.19 3.09
N MET A 288 -14.66 -9.88 2.87
CA MET A 288 -15.23 -8.91 3.80
C MET A 288 -16.75 -8.72 3.61
N GLY A 289 -17.36 -9.38 2.61
CA GLY A 289 -18.78 -9.24 2.27
C GLY A 289 -19.19 -7.80 1.94
N LEU A 290 -18.31 -7.02 1.29
CA LEU A 290 -18.60 -5.64 0.89
C LEU A 290 -19.68 -5.60 -0.19
N GLY A 291 -20.66 -4.71 -0.05
CA GLY A 291 -21.74 -4.54 -1.02
C GLY A 291 -22.74 -5.69 -1.09
N GLN A 292 -22.66 -6.66 -0.16
CA GLN A 292 -23.55 -7.84 -0.15
C GLN A 292 -24.75 -7.68 0.81
N HIS A 293 -24.91 -6.52 1.48
CA HIS A 293 -25.81 -6.40 2.62
C HIS A 293 -26.94 -5.37 2.48
N ARG A 294 -28.13 -5.86 2.06
CA ARG A 294 -29.47 -5.51 2.55
C ARG A 294 -30.47 -6.53 1.96
N GLN A 295 -31.31 -7.14 2.80
CA GLN A 295 -32.53 -7.82 2.36
C GLN A 295 -33.41 -6.76 1.68
N GLY A 296 -33.47 -6.74 0.34
CA GLY A 296 -34.35 -5.83 -0.43
C GLY A 296 -33.68 -4.80 -1.35
N GLY A 297 -32.36 -4.81 -1.52
CA GLY A 297 -31.65 -3.92 -2.47
C GLY A 297 -30.22 -3.68 -1.99
N GLY A 298 -29.25 -4.33 -2.61
CA GLY A 298 -27.87 -4.40 -2.13
C GLY A 298 -27.25 -3.01 -1.95
N LYS A 299 -26.60 -2.77 -0.79
CA LYS A 299 -25.65 -1.66 -0.63
C LYS A 299 -24.64 -1.73 -1.78
N LYS A 300 -24.31 -0.59 -2.36
CA LYS A 300 -23.24 -0.53 -3.37
C LYS A 300 -21.90 -0.48 -2.63
N MET A 301 -20.86 -1.06 -3.22
CA MET A 301 -19.49 -0.81 -2.77
C MET A 301 -18.92 0.34 -3.61
N ALA A 302 -18.58 1.46 -2.98
CA ALA A 302 -17.87 2.55 -3.65
C ALA A 302 -16.37 2.25 -3.69
N THR A 303 -15.76 2.25 -4.88
CA THR A 303 -14.33 1.95 -5.05
C THR A 303 -13.60 3.17 -5.58
N PHE A 304 -12.62 3.66 -4.82
CA PHE A 304 -11.80 4.80 -5.20
C PHE A 304 -10.34 4.37 -5.33
N ARG A 305 -9.70 4.75 -6.42
CA ARG A 305 -8.30 4.42 -6.70
C ARG A 305 -7.55 5.64 -7.19
N SER A 306 -6.59 6.10 -6.39
CA SER A 306 -5.64 7.12 -6.83
C SER A 306 -4.62 6.53 -7.80
N ALA A 307 -4.08 7.38 -8.68
CA ALA A 307 -2.89 7.06 -9.44
C ALA A 307 -1.73 6.71 -8.49
N PHE A 308 -0.92 5.71 -8.87
CA PHE A 308 0.31 5.34 -8.15
C PHE A 308 1.45 6.31 -8.39
N ASP A 309 1.31 7.21 -9.38
CA ASP A 309 2.37 8.13 -9.75
C ASP A 309 2.70 9.09 -8.61
N ARG A 310 3.99 9.31 -8.44
CA ARG A 310 4.55 10.18 -7.41
C ARG A 310 5.50 11.13 -8.13
N PRO A 311 4.99 12.27 -8.65
CA PRO A 311 5.82 13.22 -9.39
C PRO A 311 6.94 13.83 -8.53
N ASN A 312 6.84 13.66 -7.20
CA ASN A 312 7.86 14.04 -6.23
C ASN A 312 8.97 12.97 -6.03
N LEU A 313 8.92 11.82 -6.70
CA LEU A 313 9.94 10.77 -6.65
C LEU A 313 10.72 10.72 -7.97
N PHE A 314 12.04 10.72 -7.86
CA PHE A 314 12.95 10.52 -8.99
C PHE A 314 13.48 9.08 -8.96
N PHE A 315 13.33 8.36 -10.08
CA PHE A 315 13.82 7.00 -10.23
C PHE A 315 15.14 7.00 -11.02
N ASP A 316 16.16 6.35 -10.47
CA ASP A 316 17.47 6.15 -11.10
C ASP A 316 17.89 4.69 -10.97
N VAL A 317 18.45 4.11 -12.03
CA VAL A 317 18.92 2.72 -12.06
C VAL A 317 20.38 2.73 -12.47
N ARG A 318 21.24 2.27 -11.55
CA ARG A 318 22.70 2.22 -11.74
C ARG A 318 23.20 0.78 -11.76
N TYR A 319 24.27 0.54 -12.49
CA TYR A 319 24.98 -0.75 -12.45
C TYR A 319 25.55 -0.99 -11.05
N LYS A 320 25.35 -2.20 -10.50
CA LYS A 320 25.91 -2.59 -9.20
C LYS A 320 27.35 -3.11 -9.39
N PRO A 321 28.39 -2.42 -8.86
CA PRO A 321 29.76 -2.90 -8.96
C PRO A 321 29.94 -4.28 -8.30
N GLN A 322 30.84 -5.12 -8.79
CA GLN A 322 31.10 -6.45 -8.23
C GLN A 322 31.89 -6.38 -6.90
N SER A 323 32.80 -5.42 -6.79
CA SER A 323 33.63 -5.21 -5.60
C SER A 323 32.87 -4.44 -4.52
N ASN A 324 32.94 -4.92 -3.27
CA ASN A 324 32.36 -4.23 -2.11
C ASN A 324 32.93 -2.81 -1.91
N LYS A 325 34.19 -2.58 -2.28
CA LYS A 325 34.83 -1.25 -2.18
C LYS A 325 34.19 -0.28 -3.17
N ASP A 326 33.97 -0.72 -4.40
CA ASP A 326 33.40 0.12 -5.45
C ASP A 326 31.91 0.36 -5.23
N GLN A 327 31.18 -0.64 -4.69
CA GLN A 327 29.82 -0.43 -4.20
C GLN A 327 29.75 0.65 -3.11
N LEU A 328 30.69 0.62 -2.15
CA LEU A 328 30.74 1.64 -1.09
C LEU A 328 30.99 3.03 -1.66
N ASN A 329 31.94 3.15 -2.60
CA ASN A 329 32.26 4.43 -3.24
C ASN A 329 31.08 4.96 -4.05
N ALA A 330 30.40 4.11 -4.81
CA ALA A 330 29.21 4.49 -5.56
C ALA A 330 28.08 4.99 -4.64
N LEU A 331 27.86 4.33 -3.49
CA LEU A 331 26.88 4.76 -2.49
C LEU A 331 27.28 6.10 -1.84
N LEU A 332 28.56 6.30 -1.51
CA LEU A 332 29.05 7.57 -0.97
C LEU A 332 28.84 8.71 -1.96
N GLN A 333 29.11 8.47 -3.25
CA GLN A 333 28.85 9.46 -4.30
C GLN A 333 27.36 9.80 -4.37
N THR A 334 26.47 8.79 -4.38
CA THR A 334 25.02 9.05 -4.35
C THR A 334 24.59 9.89 -3.15
N VAL A 335 25.14 9.63 -1.95
CA VAL A 335 24.84 10.43 -0.76
C VAL A 335 25.35 11.87 -0.93
N GLN A 336 26.55 12.07 -1.49
CA GLN A 336 27.10 13.39 -1.77
C GLN A 336 26.24 14.16 -2.78
N ASP A 337 25.90 13.54 -3.92
CA ASP A 337 25.03 14.12 -4.96
C ASP A 337 23.68 14.56 -4.36
N CYS A 338 23.07 13.73 -3.51
CA CYS A 338 21.83 14.05 -2.82
C CYS A 338 22.01 15.21 -1.82
N THR A 339 23.12 15.24 -1.09
CA THR A 339 23.40 16.29 -0.10
C THR A 339 23.65 17.65 -0.78
N GLU A 340 24.32 17.66 -1.93
CA GLU A 340 24.51 18.87 -2.73
C GLU A 340 23.19 19.37 -3.32
N LYS A 341 22.34 18.46 -3.80
CA LYS A 341 21.08 18.80 -4.44
C LYS A 341 19.99 19.24 -3.45
N PHE A 342 19.93 18.61 -2.28
CA PHE A 342 18.81 18.76 -1.33
C PHE A 342 19.21 19.36 0.03
N GLY A 343 20.51 19.60 0.26
CA GLY A 343 21.05 20.20 1.49
C GLY A 343 21.58 19.17 2.50
N SER A 344 22.28 19.65 3.53
CA SER A 344 22.95 18.83 4.56
C SER A 344 22.01 18.09 5.52
N SER A 345 20.74 18.48 5.59
CA SER A 345 19.72 17.92 6.48
C SER A 345 18.81 16.90 5.79
N CYS A 346 19.38 16.03 4.96
CA CYS A 346 18.62 15.01 4.24
C CYS A 346 18.65 13.64 4.94
N SER A 347 17.50 12.98 4.99
CA SER A 347 17.36 11.60 5.47
C SER A 347 17.22 10.65 4.27
N GLY A 348 17.74 9.43 4.42
CA GLY A 348 17.65 8.39 3.38
C GLY A 348 17.57 6.98 3.98
N ILE A 349 17.07 6.04 3.18
CA ILE A 349 16.92 4.63 3.55
C ILE A 349 17.70 3.78 2.54
N ILE A 350 18.43 2.78 3.02
CA ILE A 350 19.12 1.80 2.19
C ILE A 350 18.59 0.42 2.52
N TYR A 351 17.87 -0.17 1.58
CA TYR A 351 17.40 -1.55 1.69
C TYR A 351 18.52 -2.52 1.35
N CYS A 352 18.74 -3.50 2.23
CA CYS A 352 19.68 -4.60 2.04
C CYS A 352 18.93 -5.92 1.95
N LEU A 353 19.48 -6.91 1.26
CA LEU A 353 18.83 -8.20 1.06
C LEU A 353 18.82 -9.06 2.34
N SER A 354 19.83 -8.94 3.20
CA SER A 354 19.94 -9.73 4.43
C SER A 354 20.35 -8.88 5.63
N VAL A 355 20.00 -9.33 6.83
CA VAL A 355 20.45 -8.69 8.09
C VAL A 355 21.98 -8.69 8.19
N LYS A 356 22.64 -9.76 7.71
CA LYS A 356 24.09 -9.85 7.65
C LYS A 356 24.71 -8.73 6.80
N ASP A 357 24.06 -8.36 5.69
CA ASP A 357 24.51 -7.23 4.86
C ASP A 357 24.32 -5.89 5.57
N VAL A 358 23.25 -5.75 6.37
CA VAL A 358 23.02 -4.55 7.20
C VAL A 358 24.09 -4.41 8.28
N GLU A 359 24.45 -5.48 8.97
CA GLU A 359 25.35 -5.43 10.13
C GLU A 359 26.83 -5.47 9.76
N GLY A 360 27.20 -6.31 8.78
CA GLY A 360 28.59 -6.55 8.38
C GLY A 360 28.99 -6.03 7.00
N GLY A 361 28.01 -5.65 6.18
CA GLY A 361 28.20 -5.32 4.77
C GLY A 361 28.53 -3.86 4.48
N THR A 362 28.41 -3.51 3.20
CA THR A 362 28.70 -2.19 2.62
C THR A 362 27.86 -1.08 3.27
N SER A 363 26.62 -1.35 3.66
CA SER A 363 25.71 -0.37 4.30
C SER A 363 26.16 0.03 5.72
N CYS A 364 26.62 -0.92 6.55
CA CYS A 364 27.20 -0.61 7.86
C CYS A 364 28.43 0.30 7.73
N ARG A 365 29.33 -0.02 6.78
CA ARG A 365 30.52 0.79 6.50
C ARG A 365 30.14 2.17 6.00
N LEU A 366 29.14 2.27 5.14
CA LEU A 366 28.61 3.55 4.66
C LEU A 366 28.09 4.39 5.83
N CYS A 367 27.22 3.86 6.69
CA CYS A 367 26.72 4.59 7.86
C CYS A 367 27.85 5.11 8.75
N LYS A 368 28.89 4.29 9.00
CA LYS A 368 30.07 4.71 9.77
C LYS A 368 30.87 5.82 9.08
N THR A 369 31.07 5.72 7.76
CA THR A 369 31.81 6.71 6.96
C THR A 369 31.05 8.02 6.82
N VAL A 370 29.74 7.96 6.53
CA VAL A 370 28.85 9.12 6.44
C VAL A 370 28.77 9.85 7.79
N ARG A 371 28.60 9.13 8.91
CA ARG A 371 28.66 9.74 10.26
C ARG A 371 30.01 10.40 10.56
N ARG A 372 31.13 9.79 10.17
CA ARG A 372 32.47 10.38 10.36
C ARG A 372 32.72 11.62 9.52
N ASN A 373 32.22 11.65 8.28
CA ASN A 373 32.49 12.75 7.34
C ASN A 373 31.48 13.90 7.46
N LEU A 374 30.21 13.62 7.76
CA LEU A 374 29.17 14.65 7.93
C LEU A 374 29.01 15.13 9.38
N GLY A 375 29.43 14.34 10.38
CA GLY A 375 29.43 14.72 11.80
C GLY A 375 30.42 15.84 12.17
N ARG A 376 31.12 16.43 11.19
CA ARG A 376 31.93 17.66 11.36
C ARG A 376 31.22 18.92 10.87
N ARG A 377 29.97 18.83 10.38
CA ARG A 377 29.19 19.97 9.86
C ARG A 377 27.73 19.97 10.37
N ALA A 378 27.51 19.60 11.62
CA ALA A 378 26.26 19.82 12.33
C ALA A 378 26.53 20.65 13.58
#